data_AF-F0ZNF9-F1
#
_entry.id   AF-F0ZNF9-F1
#
_cell.length_a   1.000
_cell.length_b   1.000
_cell.length_c   1.000
_cell.angle_alpha   90.00
_cell.angle_beta   90.00
_cell.angle_gamma   90.00
#
_symmetry.space_group_name_H-M   'P 1'
#
loop_
_entity.id
_entity.type
_entity.pdbx_description
1 polymer ?
#
loop_
_entity_poly.entity_id
_entity_poly.type
_entity_poly.pdbx_seq_one_letter_code
_entity_poly.pdbx_strand_id
1 'polypeptide(L)'
;MNQIFRSGISKLIRDNNGLYQRKAEKSLKDLFEHNYAKGTYPHAGRSWEAKDLRGKSFNDLHEIWFELSIERNKLLTEKASNKGNTLENPLRLRKVKKSMAAVKTVLGERDTLKKTLYLLKNESNDAPKNRIEELKEKVAKLSILVGAVSLSPGLKELESLQTALKVDENLEKNIDLLVENKK
;
A
#
# COMPACT_ATOMS: atom_id res chain seq x y z
N MET A 1 -14.89 19.60 -5.34
CA MET A 1 -14.99 20.15 -3.97
C MET A 1 -14.44 19.12 -2.97
N ASN A 2 -13.12 18.86 -3.01
CA ASN A 2 -12.42 17.85 -2.19
C ASN A 2 -11.38 18.58 -1.33
N GLN A 3 -11.77 19.04 -0.15
CA GLN A 3 -10.96 19.98 0.63
C GLN A 3 -10.69 19.53 2.08
N ILE A 4 -10.66 18.22 2.37
CA ILE A 4 -10.45 17.74 3.76
C ILE A 4 -9.16 16.90 3.95
N PHE A 5 -8.50 16.42 2.88
CA PHE A 5 -7.36 15.49 3.04
C PHE A 5 -6.03 15.97 2.44
N ARG A 6 -5.82 17.29 2.30
CA ARG A 6 -4.55 17.86 1.78
C ARG A 6 -3.80 18.76 2.78
N SER A 7 -3.75 18.41 4.07
CA SER A 7 -2.95 19.18 5.04
C SER A 7 -1.91 18.37 5.82
N GLY A 8 -1.66 17.12 5.44
CA GLY A 8 -0.93 16.18 6.29
C GLY A 8 0.59 16.09 6.14
N ILE A 9 1.15 16.34 4.95
CA ILE A 9 2.55 16.02 4.65
C ILE A 9 3.37 17.32 4.50
N SER A 10 4.26 17.50 5.47
CA SER A 10 5.32 18.51 5.62
C SER A 10 5.56 19.47 4.44
N LYS A 11 5.04 20.70 4.54
CA LYS A 11 5.66 21.86 3.89
C LYS A 11 6.78 22.36 4.78
N LEU A 12 8.02 22.38 4.27
CA LEU A 12 9.12 23.13 4.88
C LEU A 12 8.72 24.62 4.88
N ILE A 13 8.89 25.29 6.02
CA ILE A 13 8.66 26.74 6.14
C ILE A 13 10.03 27.39 6.19
N ARG A 14 10.24 28.40 5.35
CA ARG A 14 11.45 29.22 5.35
C ARG A 14 11.31 30.24 6.49
N ASP A 15 12.23 30.21 7.45
CA ASP A 15 12.26 31.21 8.51
C ASP A 15 12.82 32.55 7.99
N ASN A 16 12.72 33.61 8.80
CA ASN A 16 13.21 34.95 8.45
C ASN A 16 14.74 35.01 8.27
N ASN A 17 15.45 33.95 8.65
CA ASN A 17 16.90 33.81 8.51
C ASN A 17 17.28 32.95 7.30
N GLY A 18 16.31 32.53 6.49
CA GLY A 18 16.53 31.78 5.25
C GLY A 18 16.82 30.29 5.45
N LEU A 19 16.68 29.75 6.67
CA LEU A 19 16.85 28.34 6.99
C LEU A 19 15.52 27.60 6.87
N TYR A 20 15.58 26.35 6.39
CA TYR A 20 14.42 25.46 6.36
C TYR A 20 14.26 24.82 7.73
N GLN A 21 13.25 25.27 8.50
CA GLN A 21 12.91 24.63 9.77
C GLN A 21 11.87 23.52 9.54
N ARG A 22 12.02 22.39 10.24
CA ARG A 22 10.91 21.44 10.42
C ARG A 22 9.82 22.16 11.23
N LYS A 23 8.59 22.15 10.73
CA LYS A 23 7.41 22.59 11.51
C LYS A 23 7.42 21.81 12.83
N ALA A 24 7.26 22.50 13.97
CA ALA A 24 7.28 21.92 15.32
C ALA A 24 6.68 20.52 15.32
N GLU A 25 7.47 19.53 15.74
CA GLU A 25 7.11 18.12 15.63
C GLU A 25 5.75 17.90 16.30
N LYS A 26 4.81 17.27 15.59
CA LYS A 26 3.53 16.83 16.17
C LYS A 26 3.87 16.03 17.42
N SER A 27 3.39 16.46 18.59
CA SER A 27 3.64 15.74 19.83
C SER A 27 3.08 14.32 19.68
N LEU A 28 3.63 13.35 20.40
CA LEU A 28 3.08 11.99 20.45
C LEU A 28 1.57 12.01 20.71
N LYS A 29 1.12 12.96 21.54
CA LYS A 29 -0.28 13.21 21.86
C LYS A 29 -1.14 13.52 20.62
N ASP A 30 -0.61 14.27 19.66
CA ASP A 30 -1.31 14.62 18.41
C ASP A 30 -1.51 13.41 17.47
N LEU A 31 -0.81 12.29 17.71
CA LEU A 31 -1.02 11.04 16.97
C LEU A 31 -2.16 10.20 17.56
N PHE A 32 -2.48 10.38 18.84
CA PHE A 32 -3.45 9.55 19.56
C PHE A 32 -4.71 10.29 19.99
N GLU A 33 -4.73 11.62 19.96
CA GLU A 33 -5.88 12.39 20.43
C GLU A 33 -6.44 13.30 19.33
N HIS A 34 -7.76 13.45 19.37
CA HIS A 34 -8.47 14.45 18.61
C HIS A 34 -8.65 15.71 19.47
N ASN A 35 -8.11 16.84 19.02
CA ASN A 35 -8.34 18.14 19.63
C ASN A 35 -9.53 18.82 18.95
N TYR A 36 -10.75 18.48 19.36
CA TYR A 36 -11.97 19.19 18.97
C TYR A 36 -12.55 19.91 20.19
N ALA A 37 -13.11 21.11 19.98
CA ALA A 37 -13.92 21.72 21.01
C ALA A 37 -15.19 20.86 21.21
N LYS A 38 -15.66 20.77 22.45
CA LYS A 38 -16.82 19.95 22.79
C LYS A 38 -18.03 20.36 21.94
N GLY A 39 -18.61 19.40 21.21
CA GLY A 39 -19.76 19.64 20.34
C GLY A 39 -19.44 20.14 18.92
N THR A 40 -18.17 20.41 18.59
CA THR A 40 -17.75 20.85 17.24
C THR A 40 -17.14 19.71 16.42
N TYR A 41 -17.58 18.47 16.64
CA TYR A 41 -17.00 17.29 16.00
C TYR A 41 -17.23 17.30 14.49
N PRO A 42 -16.19 17.08 13.68
CA PRO A 42 -16.34 17.13 12.23
C PRO A 42 -17.24 16.00 11.74
N HIS A 43 -18.12 16.35 10.79
CA HIS A 43 -18.96 15.36 10.13
C HIS A 43 -18.08 14.37 9.34
N ALA A 44 -18.33 13.06 9.53
CA ALA A 44 -17.56 12.04 8.84
C ALA A 44 -17.90 12.05 7.34
N GLY A 45 -16.92 12.30 6.47
CA GLY A 45 -17.07 12.27 5.01
C GLY A 45 -17.36 10.88 4.42
N ARG A 46 -17.25 10.74 3.09
CA ARG A 46 -17.35 9.45 2.38
C ARG A 46 -16.11 8.58 2.66
N SER A 47 -16.30 7.27 2.72
CA SER A 47 -15.19 6.30 2.79
C SER A 47 -14.52 6.10 1.42
N TRP A 48 -13.24 5.74 1.39
CA TRP A 48 -12.58 5.33 0.16
C TRP A 48 -13.21 4.07 -0.43
N GLU A 49 -13.41 4.06 -1.74
CA GLU A 49 -13.84 2.88 -2.50
C GLU A 49 -12.69 2.35 -3.33
N ALA A 50 -12.69 1.03 -3.58
CA ALA A 50 -11.61 0.38 -4.32
C ALA A 50 -11.41 1.03 -5.71
N LYS A 51 -12.49 1.39 -6.41
CA LYS A 51 -12.42 2.07 -7.71
C LYS A 51 -11.61 3.37 -7.68
N ASP A 52 -11.68 4.13 -6.58
CA ASP A 52 -11.00 5.42 -6.44
C ASP A 52 -9.49 5.21 -6.15
N LEU A 53 -9.14 4.05 -5.59
CA LEU A 53 -7.80 3.68 -5.16
C LEU A 53 -6.99 2.97 -6.25
N ARG A 54 -7.64 2.34 -7.24
CA ARG A 54 -6.95 1.58 -8.30
C ARG A 54 -6.05 2.44 -9.19
N GLY A 55 -6.38 3.71 -9.36
CA GLY A 55 -5.54 4.69 -10.08
C GLY A 55 -4.38 5.27 -9.27
N LYS A 56 -4.17 4.87 -8.01
CA LYS A 56 -3.12 5.42 -7.13
C LYS A 56 -1.81 4.63 -7.19
N SER A 57 -0.69 5.33 -7.02
CA SER A 57 0.63 4.69 -6.92
C SER A 57 0.73 3.82 -5.66
N PHE A 58 1.73 2.95 -5.55
CA PHE A 58 1.97 2.19 -4.32
C PHE A 58 2.30 3.12 -3.14
N ASN A 59 3.13 4.14 -3.37
CA ASN A 59 3.49 5.11 -2.33
C ASN A 59 2.27 5.90 -1.85
N ASP A 60 1.41 6.34 -2.77
CA ASP A 60 0.15 7.03 -2.43
C ASP A 60 -0.77 6.12 -1.59
N LEU A 61 -0.89 4.84 -1.95
CA LEU A 61 -1.68 3.89 -1.16
C LEU A 61 -1.10 3.67 0.24
N HIS A 62 0.24 3.67 0.36
CA HIS A 62 0.93 3.55 1.64
C HIS A 62 0.71 4.80 2.52
N GLU A 63 0.80 5.99 1.94
CA GLU A 63 0.46 7.25 2.63
C GLU A 63 -1.00 7.25 3.11
N ILE A 64 -1.94 6.87 2.23
CA ILE A 64 -3.36 6.73 2.59
C ILE A 64 -3.54 5.72 3.74
N TRP A 65 -2.85 4.58 3.68
CA TRP A 65 -2.90 3.58 4.74
C TRP A 65 -2.41 4.13 6.08
N PHE A 66 -1.32 4.90 6.07
CA PHE A 66 -0.75 5.51 7.27
C PHE A 66 -1.71 6.54 7.88
N GLU A 67 -2.30 7.42 7.06
CA GLU A 67 -3.30 8.39 7.52
C GLU A 67 -4.52 7.68 8.14
N LEU A 68 -5.04 6.63 7.49
CA LEU A 68 -6.14 5.82 8.02
C LEU A 68 -5.78 5.12 9.33
N SER A 69 -4.53 4.69 9.48
CA SER A 69 -4.04 4.01 10.68
C SER A 69 -3.93 4.96 11.86
N ILE A 70 -3.41 6.17 11.64
CA ILE A 70 -3.39 7.24 12.65
C ILE A 70 -4.83 7.53 13.09
N GLU A 71 -5.72 7.80 12.14
CA GLU A 71 -7.11 8.12 12.43
C GLU A 71 -7.81 6.99 13.21
N ARG A 72 -7.58 5.73 12.83
CA ARG A 72 -8.09 4.57 13.57
C ARG A 72 -7.57 4.57 15.01
N ASN A 73 -6.28 4.81 15.22
CA ASN A 73 -5.69 4.82 16.56
C ASN A 73 -6.30 5.93 17.41
N LYS A 74 -6.49 7.14 16.86
CA LYS A 74 -7.16 8.24 17.56
C LYS A 74 -8.57 7.89 18.01
N LEU A 75 -9.37 7.30 17.12
CA LEU A 75 -10.72 6.87 17.46
C LEU A 75 -10.71 5.78 18.54
N LEU A 76 -9.75 4.85 18.50
CA LEU A 76 -9.66 3.83 19.56
C LEU A 76 -9.28 4.43 20.92
N THR A 77 -8.39 5.42 20.94
CA THR A 77 -8.03 6.17 22.16
C THR A 77 -9.21 6.98 22.69
N GLU A 78 -9.95 7.68 21.81
CA GLU A 78 -11.18 8.41 22.16
C GLU A 78 -12.19 7.47 22.82
N LYS A 79 -12.42 6.31 22.18
CA LYS A 79 -13.34 5.29 22.69
C LYS A 79 -12.91 4.78 24.06
N ALA A 80 -11.62 4.51 24.26
CA ALA A 80 -11.08 4.00 25.52
C ALA A 80 -11.09 5.05 26.65
N SER A 81 -10.89 6.33 26.33
CA SER A 81 -10.93 7.42 27.32
C SER A 81 -12.34 7.77 27.77
N ASN A 82 -13.35 7.49 26.94
CA ASN A 82 -14.74 7.72 27.31
C ASN A 82 -15.22 6.66 28.30
N LYS A 83 -15.74 7.08 29.46
CA LYS A 83 -16.23 6.20 30.53
C LYS A 83 -17.30 5.19 30.06
N GLY A 84 -18.01 5.48 28.97
CA GLY A 84 -19.00 4.60 28.35
C GLY A 84 -18.48 3.71 27.22
N ASN A 85 -17.19 3.75 26.87
CA ASN A 85 -16.63 3.09 25.69
C ASN A 85 -17.36 3.45 24.38
N THR A 86 -17.94 4.65 24.34
CA THR A 86 -18.73 5.17 23.22
C THR A 86 -17.92 6.19 22.45
N LEU A 87 -17.98 6.09 21.12
CA LEU A 87 -17.49 7.11 20.22
C LEU A 87 -18.57 8.18 20.05
N GLU A 88 -18.17 9.43 19.96
CA GLU A 88 -19.11 10.52 19.65
C GLU A 88 -19.66 10.37 18.23
N ASN A 89 -18.84 9.83 17.32
CA ASN A 89 -19.27 9.44 15.98
C ASN A 89 -18.89 7.97 15.67
N PRO A 90 -19.74 7.00 16.01
CA PRO A 90 -19.43 5.57 15.81
C PRO A 90 -19.31 5.19 14.32
N LEU A 91 -19.95 5.93 13.42
CA LEU A 91 -19.87 5.69 11.97
C LEU A 91 -18.47 6.00 11.41
N ARG A 92 -17.72 6.90 12.06
CA ARG A 92 -16.39 7.30 11.62
C ARG A 92 -15.41 6.13 11.63
N LEU A 93 -15.38 5.35 12.71
CA LEU A 93 -14.56 4.14 12.81
C LEU A 93 -14.94 3.10 11.74
N ARG A 94 -16.24 2.93 11.47
CA ARG A 94 -16.72 2.02 10.42
C ARG A 94 -16.25 2.46 9.04
N LYS A 95 -16.28 3.76 8.74
CA LYS A 95 -15.80 4.33 7.46
C LYS A 95 -14.29 4.19 7.27
N VAL A 96 -13.51 4.38 8.34
CA VAL A 96 -12.06 4.13 8.33
C VAL A 96 -11.77 2.67 8.03
N LYS A 97 -12.41 1.74 8.75
CA LYS A 97 -12.27 0.29 8.49
C LYS A 97 -12.64 -0.09 7.06
N LYS A 98 -13.73 0.45 6.52
CA LYS A 98 -14.15 0.23 5.13
C LYS A 98 -13.08 0.71 4.13
N SER A 99 -12.49 1.87 4.40
CA SER A 99 -11.42 2.44 3.56
C SER A 99 -10.15 1.60 3.60
N MET A 100 -9.75 1.13 4.80
CA MET A 100 -8.61 0.21 4.96
C MET A 100 -8.83 -1.12 4.22
N ALA A 101 -10.06 -1.66 4.27
CA ALA A 101 -10.41 -2.86 3.52
C ALA A 101 -10.27 -2.64 2.01
N ALA A 102 -10.74 -1.49 1.49
CA ALA A 102 -10.59 -1.15 0.08
C ALA A 102 -9.11 -1.08 -0.36
N VAL A 103 -8.23 -0.50 0.46
CA VAL A 103 -6.77 -0.49 0.18
C VAL A 103 -6.23 -1.92 0.09
N LYS A 104 -6.58 -2.79 1.06
CA LYS A 104 -6.16 -4.20 1.04
C LYS A 104 -6.65 -4.95 -0.20
N THR A 105 -7.90 -4.71 -0.61
CA THR A 105 -8.46 -5.32 -1.82
C THR A 105 -7.65 -4.93 -3.05
N VAL A 106 -7.34 -3.64 -3.23
CA VAL A 106 -6.53 -3.16 -4.37
C VAL A 106 -5.12 -3.76 -4.37
N LEU A 107 -4.48 -3.87 -3.21
CA LEU A 107 -3.16 -4.50 -3.09
C LEU A 107 -3.23 -6.01 -3.41
N GLY A 108 -4.27 -6.71 -2.96
CA GLY A 108 -4.49 -8.13 -3.25
C GLY A 108 -4.77 -8.40 -4.73
N GLU A 109 -5.58 -7.55 -5.37
CA GLU A 109 -5.82 -7.60 -6.83
C GLU A 109 -4.49 -7.44 -7.60
N ARG A 110 -3.66 -6.46 -7.21
CA ARG A 110 -2.34 -6.21 -7.81
C ARG A 110 -1.37 -7.37 -7.62
N ASP A 111 -1.28 -7.91 -6.41
CA ASP A 111 -0.41 -9.05 -6.10
C ASP A 111 -0.82 -10.31 -6.87
N THR A 112 -2.13 -10.57 -6.94
CA THR A 112 -2.67 -11.68 -7.75
C THR A 112 -2.33 -11.52 -9.23
N LEU A 113 -2.44 -10.30 -9.77
CA LEU A 113 -2.08 -10.01 -11.16
C LEU A 113 -0.58 -10.25 -11.40
N LYS A 114 0.30 -9.73 -10.53
CA LYS A 114 1.75 -9.94 -10.61
C LYS A 114 2.12 -11.43 -10.60
N LYS A 115 1.56 -12.19 -9.65
CA LYS A 115 1.77 -13.64 -9.56
C LYS A 115 1.32 -14.37 -10.81
N THR A 116 0.15 -14.02 -11.33
CA THR A 116 -0.40 -14.66 -12.55
C THR A 116 0.46 -14.36 -13.78
N LEU A 117 0.98 -13.13 -13.90
CA LEU A 117 1.92 -12.77 -14.97
C LEU A 117 3.27 -13.50 -14.84
N TYR A 118 3.80 -13.63 -13.63
CA TYR A 118 5.03 -14.38 -13.37
C TYR A 118 4.87 -15.85 -13.78
N LEU A 119 3.76 -16.49 -13.40
CA LEU A 119 3.45 -17.86 -13.81
C LEU A 119 3.37 -17.98 -15.33
N LEU A 120 2.63 -17.08 -15.99
CA LEU A 120 2.51 -17.08 -17.45
C LEU A 120 3.85 -16.89 -18.17
N LYS A 121 4.77 -16.08 -17.61
CA LYS A 121 6.11 -15.83 -18.19
C LYS A 121 7.03 -17.04 -18.05
N ASN A 122 6.94 -17.77 -16.95
CA ASN A 122 7.84 -18.89 -16.63
C ASN A 122 7.29 -20.26 -17.02
N GLU A 123 6.06 -20.35 -17.53
CA GLU A 123 5.55 -21.61 -18.06
C GLU A 123 6.34 -22.02 -19.31
N SER A 124 6.85 -23.25 -19.29
CA SER A 124 7.50 -23.90 -20.44
C SER A 124 6.52 -24.09 -21.60
N ASN A 125 7.02 -24.15 -22.84
CA ASN A 125 6.21 -24.40 -24.04
C ASN A 125 5.40 -25.72 -23.98
N ASP A 126 5.76 -26.65 -23.09
CA ASP A 126 5.08 -27.95 -22.87
C ASP A 126 3.93 -27.89 -21.85
N ALA A 127 3.62 -26.73 -21.26
CA ALA A 127 2.51 -26.60 -20.32
C ALA A 127 1.15 -26.91 -20.99
N PRO A 128 0.20 -27.53 -20.26
CA PRO A 128 -1.11 -27.86 -20.80
C PRO A 128 -1.84 -26.58 -21.25
N LYS A 129 -2.27 -26.53 -22.52
CA LYS A 129 -2.89 -25.35 -23.16
C LYS A 129 -4.03 -24.74 -22.32
N ASN A 130 -4.84 -25.59 -21.68
CA ASN A 130 -5.95 -25.16 -20.82
C ASN A 130 -5.49 -24.28 -19.65
N ARG A 131 -4.29 -24.54 -19.10
CA ARG A 131 -3.73 -23.75 -17.99
C ARG A 131 -3.28 -22.37 -18.44
N ILE A 132 -2.59 -22.31 -19.58
CA ILE A 132 -2.16 -21.04 -20.19
C ILE A 132 -3.38 -20.17 -20.50
N GLU A 133 -4.45 -20.76 -21.02
CA GLU A 133 -5.70 -20.05 -21.32
C GLU A 133 -6.38 -19.51 -20.05
N GLU A 134 -6.47 -20.32 -18.99
CA GLU A 134 -6.99 -19.88 -17.68
C GLU A 134 -6.19 -18.69 -17.11
N LEU A 135 -4.86 -18.78 -17.17
CA LEU A 135 -3.97 -17.71 -16.72
C LEU A 135 -4.17 -16.43 -17.54
N LYS A 136 -4.29 -16.54 -18.87
CA LYS A 136 -4.56 -15.40 -19.76
C LYS A 136 -5.91 -14.75 -19.46
N GLU A 137 -6.97 -15.53 -19.25
CA GLU A 137 -8.29 -15.01 -18.90
C GLU A 137 -8.25 -14.28 -17.55
N LYS A 138 -7.55 -14.85 -16.56
CA LYS A 138 -7.38 -14.24 -15.24
C LYS A 138 -6.59 -12.93 -15.32
N VAL A 139 -5.53 -12.88 -16.14
CA VAL A 139 -4.78 -11.64 -16.41
C VAL A 139 -5.68 -10.59 -17.06
N ALA A 140 -6.49 -10.96 -18.05
CA ALA A 140 -7.41 -10.02 -18.72
C ALA A 140 -8.42 -9.43 -17.72
N LYS A 141 -9.06 -10.27 -16.91
CA LYS A 141 -10.01 -9.83 -15.87
C LYS A 141 -9.36 -8.88 -14.88
N LEU A 142 -8.20 -9.25 -14.34
CA LEU A 142 -7.50 -8.44 -13.33
C LEU A 142 -6.90 -7.16 -13.92
N SER A 143 -6.47 -7.18 -15.18
CA SER A 143 -5.93 -6.01 -15.87
C SER A 143 -6.99 -4.91 -16.05
N ILE A 144 -8.22 -5.28 -16.44
CA ILE A 144 -9.37 -4.36 -16.50
C ILE A 144 -9.64 -3.75 -15.13
N LEU A 145 -9.58 -4.59 -14.10
CA LEU A 145 -9.94 -4.23 -12.74
C LEU A 145 -8.92 -3.23 -12.17
N VAL A 146 -7.63 -3.59 -12.18
CA VAL A 146 -6.53 -2.87 -11.53
C VAL A 146 -6.15 -1.56 -12.25
N GLY A 147 -6.51 -1.41 -13.53
CA GLY A 147 -6.21 -0.22 -14.35
C GLY A 147 -4.73 -0.13 -14.74
N ALA A 148 -4.38 0.84 -15.61
CA ALA A 148 -3.05 0.97 -16.21
C ALA A 148 -1.89 1.31 -15.23
N VAL A 149 -2.20 1.69 -13.99
CA VAL A 149 -1.22 2.25 -13.03
C VAL A 149 -0.44 1.18 -12.25
N SER A 150 -0.75 -0.11 -12.38
CA SER A 150 -0.14 -1.16 -11.53
C SER A 150 1.14 -1.81 -12.06
N LEU A 151 1.68 -1.38 -13.19
CA LEU A 151 2.84 -2.03 -13.82
C LEU A 151 4.20 -1.40 -13.50
N SER A 152 4.29 -0.40 -12.62
CA SER A 152 5.60 0.05 -12.08
C SER A 152 5.46 0.78 -10.74
N PRO A 153 6.40 0.64 -9.79
CA PRO A 153 7.58 -0.22 -9.78
C PRO A 153 7.30 -1.51 -8.99
N GLY A 154 7.89 -2.61 -9.42
CA GLY A 154 7.84 -3.84 -8.64
C GLY A 154 7.85 -5.12 -9.45
N LEU A 155 7.58 -5.11 -10.76
CA LEU A 155 7.96 -6.26 -11.59
C LEU A 155 9.42 -6.15 -12.01
N LYS A 156 9.85 -5.01 -12.57
CA LYS A 156 11.27 -4.74 -12.85
C LYS A 156 12.15 -4.80 -11.61
N GLU A 157 11.65 -4.31 -10.48
CA GLU A 157 12.40 -4.24 -9.22
C GLU A 157 12.49 -5.61 -8.53
N LEU A 158 11.40 -6.39 -8.54
CA LEU A 158 11.44 -7.78 -8.06
C LEU A 158 12.19 -8.69 -9.03
N GLU A 159 12.12 -8.47 -10.35
CA GLU A 159 12.97 -9.15 -11.33
C GLU A 159 14.43 -8.77 -11.08
N SER A 160 14.76 -7.50 -10.89
CA SER A 160 16.14 -7.10 -10.58
C SER A 160 16.61 -7.67 -9.24
N LEU A 161 15.74 -7.76 -8.23
CA LEU A 161 16.07 -8.37 -6.95
C LEU A 161 16.17 -9.89 -7.07
N GLN A 162 15.35 -10.55 -7.88
CA GLN A 162 15.42 -11.99 -8.15
C GLN A 162 16.62 -12.33 -9.02
N THR A 163 17.01 -11.48 -9.95
CA THR A 163 18.28 -11.57 -10.69
C THR A 163 19.47 -11.33 -9.77
N ALA A 164 19.37 -10.40 -8.83
CA ALA A 164 20.42 -10.16 -7.82
C ALA A 164 20.48 -11.24 -6.73
N LEU A 165 19.37 -11.94 -6.45
CA LEU A 165 19.25 -13.03 -5.47
C LEU A 165 19.40 -14.42 -6.09
N LYS A 166 19.32 -14.56 -7.42
CA LYS A 166 19.86 -15.73 -8.10
C LYS A 166 21.33 -15.75 -7.74
N VAL A 167 21.68 -16.59 -6.77
CA VAL A 167 23.03 -17.13 -6.59
C VAL A 167 23.50 -17.42 -8.01
N ASP A 168 24.56 -16.73 -8.43
CA ASP A 168 25.10 -16.86 -9.78
C ASP A 168 25.08 -18.34 -10.16
N GLU A 169 24.24 -18.75 -11.12
CA GLU A 169 24.25 -20.13 -11.64
C GLU A 169 25.65 -20.46 -12.21
N ASN A 170 26.48 -19.43 -12.42
CA ASN A 170 27.89 -19.50 -12.71
C ASN A 170 28.76 -19.97 -11.51
N LEU A 171 28.41 -19.66 -10.27
CA LEU A 171 29.15 -20.11 -9.09
C LEU A 171 28.99 -21.62 -8.88
N GLU A 172 27.77 -22.16 -9.04
CA GLU A 172 27.53 -23.61 -8.96
C GLU A 172 28.25 -24.36 -10.10
N LYS A 173 28.17 -23.85 -11.35
CA LYS A 173 28.92 -24.41 -12.48
C LYS A 173 30.44 -24.37 -12.27
N ASN A 174 30.97 -23.30 -11.66
CA ASN A 174 32.39 -23.21 -11.36
C ASN A 174 32.81 -24.15 -10.22
N ILE A 175 31.95 -24.41 -9.23
CA ILE A 175 32.20 -25.39 -8.17
C ILE A 175 32.27 -26.81 -8.77
N ASP A 176 31.34 -27.17 -9.66
CA ASP A 176 31.34 -28.47 -10.33
C ASP A 176 32.60 -28.66 -11.20
N LEU A 177 33.02 -27.62 -11.93
CA LEU A 177 34.27 -27.62 -12.70
C LEU A 177 35.53 -27.74 -11.82
N LEU A 178 35.51 -27.20 -10.60
CA LEU A 178 36.62 -27.33 -9.64
C LEU A 178 36.66 -28.70 -8.96
N VAL A 179 35.52 -29.37 -8.84
CA VAL A 179 35.42 -30.75 -8.33
C VAL A 179 35.87 -31.75 -9.39
N GLU A 180 35.55 -31.52 -10.67
CA GLU A 180 35.98 -32.38 -11.78
C GLU A 180 37.49 -32.29 -12.08
N ASN A 181 38.11 -31.11 -11.96
CA ASN A 181 39.55 -30.92 -12.18
C ASN A 181 40.45 -31.40 -11.02
N LYS A 182 39.88 -32.03 -9.98
CA LYS A 182 40.62 -32.58 -8.83
C LYS A 182 40.81 -34.11 -8.88
N LYS A 183 40.43 -34.77 -9.99
CA LYS A 183 40.80 -36.16 -10.29
C LYS A 183 41.90 -36.19 -11.33
#